data_AF-A0A7S1PY63-F1
#
_entry.id   AF-A0A7S1PY63-F1
#
_cell.length_a   1.000
_cell.length_b   1.000
_cell.length_c   1.000
_cell.angle_alpha   90.00
_cell.angle_beta   90.00
_cell.angle_gamma   90.00
#
_symmetry.space_group_name_H-M   'P 1'
#
loop_
_entity.id
_entity.type
_entity.pdbx_description
1 polymer ?
#
loop_
_entity_poly.entity_id
_entity_poly.type
_entity_poly.pdbx_seq_one_letter_code
_entity_poly.pdbx_strand_id
1 'polypeptide(L)'
;TFGVLPHVRFRSNVVQIDIIGDKSAHDRRYKLGVTSLDDESSVPEAVDVSVIYSYPGSMTRNRIVDYPGEEVFDGHIGYGMNDDVPFDHLKGSRTAILGNGAFGVENIRTSCEYGCEKVFLITRRKNLASPRVPCWFVH
;
A
#
# COMPACT_ATOMS: atom_id res chain seq x y z
N THR A 1 23.09 -12.69 2.05
CA THR A 1 22.01 -12.54 1.05
C THR A 1 21.72 -13.90 0.45
N PHE A 2 20.46 -14.34 0.39
CA PHE A 2 20.08 -15.69 -0.07
C PHE A 2 20.24 -15.95 -1.59
N GLY A 3 21.05 -15.15 -2.30
CA GLY A 3 21.27 -15.32 -3.75
C GLY A 3 20.08 -14.99 -4.65
N VAL A 4 18.99 -14.42 -4.13
CA VAL A 4 17.74 -14.21 -4.89
C VAL A 4 17.79 -12.96 -5.78
N LEU A 5 18.59 -11.95 -5.42
CA LEU A 5 18.63 -10.66 -6.11
C LEU A 5 18.82 -10.73 -7.64
N PRO A 6 19.72 -11.57 -8.20
CA PRO A 6 19.87 -11.70 -9.66
C PRO A 6 18.61 -12.19 -10.39
N HIS A 7 17.65 -12.76 -9.66
CA HIS A 7 16.40 -13.29 -10.19
C HIS A 7 15.20 -12.36 -9.98
N VAL A 8 15.40 -11.17 -9.41
CA VAL A 8 14.34 -10.19 -9.16
C VAL A 8 14.48 -9.02 -10.12
N ARG A 9 13.41 -8.73 -10.87
CA ARG A 9 13.27 -7.50 -11.66
C ARG A 9 12.43 -6.51 -10.86
N PHE A 10 13.08 -5.51 -10.25
CA PHE A 10 12.39 -4.41 -9.59
C PHE A 10 11.83 -3.42 -10.61
N ARG A 11 10.92 -2.55 -10.16
CA ARG A 11 10.28 -1.50 -11.00
C ARG A 11 9.57 -2.06 -12.23
N SER A 12 9.05 -3.28 -12.14
CA SER A 12 8.31 -3.95 -13.21
C SER A 12 6.85 -4.14 -12.77
N ASN A 13 5.91 -3.76 -13.62
CA ASN A 13 4.49 -3.96 -13.42
C ASN A 13 3.98 -5.06 -14.36
N VAL A 14 3.38 -6.11 -13.81
CA VAL A 14 2.78 -7.18 -14.61
C VAL A 14 1.34 -6.77 -14.93
N VAL A 15 1.09 -6.44 -16.19
CA VAL A 15 -0.20 -5.86 -16.64
C VAL A 15 -1.11 -6.88 -17.30
N GLN A 16 -0.56 -7.96 -17.84
CA GLN A 16 -1.31 -8.95 -18.60
C GLN A 16 -0.76 -10.36 -18.38
N ILE A 17 -1.67 -11.34 -18.40
CA ILE A 17 -1.34 -12.77 -18.37
C ILE A 17 -2.15 -13.46 -19.47
N ASP A 18 -1.47 -13.97 -20.48
CA ASP A 18 -2.06 -14.79 -21.52
C ASP A 18 -1.73 -16.27 -21.27
N ILE A 19 -2.73 -17.13 -21.42
CA ILE A 19 -2.58 -18.59 -21.33
C ILE A 19 -2.50 -19.12 -22.75
N ILE A 20 -1.38 -19.75 -23.09
CA ILE A 20 -1.13 -20.32 -24.41
C ILE A 20 -1.23 -21.84 -24.34
N GLY A 21 -2.03 -22.43 -25.22
CA GLY A 21 -2.26 -23.87 -25.31
C GLY A 21 -3.44 -24.37 -24.47
N ASP A 22 -3.90 -25.58 -24.79
CA ASP A 22 -5.03 -26.21 -24.11
C ASP A 22 -4.70 -26.65 -22.68
N LYS A 23 -5.73 -26.77 -21.84
CA LYS A 23 -5.58 -27.10 -20.41
C LYS A 23 -4.80 -28.40 -20.16
N SER A 24 -4.92 -29.37 -21.04
CA SER A 24 -4.27 -30.69 -20.98
C SER A 24 -3.04 -30.82 -21.87
N ALA A 25 -2.66 -29.77 -22.60
CA ALA A 25 -1.54 -29.84 -23.51
C ALA A 25 -0.21 -29.75 -22.74
N HIS A 26 0.77 -30.56 -23.16
CA HIS A 26 2.09 -30.61 -22.53
C HIS A 26 2.93 -29.35 -22.79
N ASP A 27 2.61 -28.60 -23.84
CA ASP A 27 3.25 -27.34 -24.23
C ASP A 27 2.53 -26.10 -23.68
N ARG A 28 1.57 -26.30 -22.75
CA ARG A 28 0.87 -25.19 -22.11
C ARG A 28 1.86 -24.30 -21.37
N ARG A 29 1.79 -23.00 -21.66
CA ARG A 29 2.65 -21.96 -21.07
C ARG A 29 1.88 -20.67 -20.84
N TYR A 30 2.51 -19.76 -20.10
CA TYR A 30 1.98 -18.44 -19.84
C TYR A 30 2.88 -17.39 -20.47
N LYS A 31 2.26 -16.34 -20.99
CA LYS A 31 2.96 -15.17 -21.50
C LYS A 31 2.54 -13.96 -20.68
N LEU A 32 3.51 -13.35 -20.00
CA LEU A 32 3.30 -12.19 -19.16
C LEU A 32 3.60 -10.93 -19.96
N GLY A 33 2.70 -9.95 -19.89
CA GLY A 33 2.98 -8.58 -20.33
C GLY A 33 3.54 -7.79 -19.15
N VAL A 34 4.76 -7.28 -19.29
CA VAL A 34 5.47 -6.55 -18.24
C VAL A 34 5.83 -5.16 -18.74
N THR A 35 5.44 -4.12 -18.01
CA THR A 35 5.84 -2.74 -18.29
C THR A 35 6.82 -2.25 -17.23
N SER A 36 7.72 -1.33 -17.61
CA SER A 36 8.57 -0.63 -16.66
C SER A 36 7.77 0.46 -15.95
N LEU A 37 7.98 0.64 -14.65
CA LEU A 37 7.42 1.78 -13.90
C LEU A 37 8.13 3.11 -14.25
N ASP A 38 9.30 3.06 -14.89
CA ASP A 38 10.01 4.26 -15.34
C ASP A 38 9.43 4.83 -16.64
N ASP A 39 8.72 4.00 -17.41
CA ASP A 39 8.10 4.40 -18.68
C ASP A 39 6.80 3.63 -18.87
N GLU A 40 5.74 4.13 -18.22
CA GLU A 40 4.40 3.54 -18.31
C GLU A 40 3.78 3.63 -19.72
N SER A 41 4.37 4.45 -20.61
CA SER A 41 3.92 4.57 -22.00
C SER A 41 4.52 3.51 -22.94
N SER A 42 5.46 2.70 -22.43
CA SER A 42 6.12 1.65 -23.18
C SER A 42 5.20 0.47 -23.51
N VAL A 43 5.41 -0.13 -24.67
CA VAL A 43 4.73 -1.37 -25.06
C VAL A 43 5.15 -2.49 -24.10
N PRO A 44 4.21 -3.27 -23.54
CA PRO A 44 4.54 -4.35 -22.61
C PRO A 44 5.54 -5.36 -23.21
N GLU A 45 6.64 -5.61 -22.50
CA GLU A 45 7.58 -6.70 -22.79
C GLU A 45 6.88 -8.03 -22.55
N ALA A 46 6.98 -8.93 -23.52
CA ALA A 46 6.46 -10.28 -23.41
C ALA A 46 7.48 -11.20 -22.73
N VAL A 47 7.10 -11.81 -21.60
CA VAL A 47 7.93 -12.79 -20.88
C VAL A 47 7.21 -14.13 -20.85
N ASP A 48 7.81 -15.12 -21.51
CA ASP A 48 7.30 -16.50 -21.53
C ASP A 48 7.73 -17.27 -20.27
N VAL A 49 6.77 -17.89 -19.58
CA VAL A 49 7.00 -18.67 -18.36
C VAL A 49 6.16 -19.95 -18.34
N SER A 50 6.69 -21.00 -17.71
CA SER A 50 5.97 -22.28 -17.58
C SER A 50 5.06 -22.34 -16.35
N VAL A 51 5.40 -21.60 -15.28
CA VAL A 51 4.68 -21.63 -14.00
C VAL A 51 4.61 -20.21 -13.43
N ILE A 52 3.48 -19.88 -12.80
CA ILE A 52 3.28 -18.61 -12.11
C ILE A 52 3.00 -18.90 -10.62
N TYR A 53 3.78 -18.24 -9.76
CA TYR A 53 3.45 -18.09 -8.34
C TYR A 53 3.05 -16.64 -8.08
N SER A 54 1.87 -16.42 -7.53
CA SER A 54 1.30 -15.08 -7.33
C SER A 54 1.30 -14.71 -5.86
N TYR A 55 2.05 -13.66 -5.51
CA TYR A 55 2.16 -13.12 -4.15
C TYR A 55 1.96 -11.60 -4.13
N PRO A 56 0.84 -11.06 -4.64
CA PRO A 56 0.62 -9.62 -4.70
C PRO A 56 0.46 -9.01 -3.30
N GLY A 57 0.15 -9.80 -2.26
CA GLY A 57 -0.27 -9.28 -0.96
C GLY A 57 -1.73 -8.81 -0.97
N SER A 58 -2.29 -8.53 0.22
CA SER A 58 -3.71 -8.20 0.40
C SER A 58 -4.00 -6.71 0.58
N MET A 59 -2.96 -5.89 0.74
CA MET A 59 -3.06 -4.45 1.06
C MET A 59 -2.25 -3.60 0.08
N THR A 60 -2.43 -3.83 -1.22
CA THR A 60 -1.66 -3.16 -2.29
C THR A 60 -2.33 -1.97 -2.93
N ARG A 61 -3.65 -1.83 -2.75
CA ARG A 61 -4.42 -0.71 -3.31
C ARG A 61 -5.04 0.09 -2.19
N ASN A 62 -4.70 1.37 -2.15
CA ASN A 62 -5.28 2.29 -1.20
C ASN A 62 -6.72 2.60 -1.61
N ARG A 63 -7.62 2.58 -0.63
CA ARG A 63 -8.97 3.08 -0.84
C ARG A 63 -8.93 4.60 -0.76
N ILE A 64 -8.94 5.23 -1.91
CA ILE A 64 -9.06 6.68 -2.04
C ILE A 64 -10.53 7.05 -1.83
N VAL A 65 -10.79 8.05 -1.00
CA VAL A 65 -12.13 8.57 -0.69
C VAL A 65 -12.08 10.08 -0.85
N ASP A 66 -12.86 10.60 -1.78
CA ASP A 66 -12.99 12.05 -1.98
C ASP A 66 -13.98 12.61 -0.97
N TYR A 67 -13.56 13.62 -0.21
CA TYR A 67 -14.42 14.30 0.75
C TYR A 67 -14.95 15.63 0.16
N PRO A 68 -16.26 15.93 0.30
CA PRO A 68 -16.78 17.21 -0.18
C PRO A 68 -16.10 18.40 0.53
N GLY A 69 -15.55 19.34 -0.24
CA GLY A 69 -14.86 20.52 0.29
C GLY A 69 -13.41 20.27 0.69
N GLU A 70 -12.85 19.11 0.34
CA GLU A 70 -11.43 18.80 0.53
C GLU A 70 -10.52 19.77 -0.26
N GLU A 71 -10.98 20.18 -1.44
CA GLU A 71 -10.27 21.09 -2.34
C GLU A 71 -10.15 22.54 -1.83
N VAL A 72 -11.00 22.94 -0.88
CA VAL A 72 -10.97 24.29 -0.27
C VAL A 72 -10.33 24.29 1.12
N PHE A 73 -9.78 23.16 1.57
CA PHE A 73 -9.11 23.07 2.87
C PHE A 73 -7.67 23.58 2.75
N ASP A 74 -7.36 24.65 3.49
CA ASP A 74 -6.05 25.33 3.46
C ASP A 74 -4.90 24.55 4.14
N GLY A 75 -5.18 23.36 4.72
CA GLY A 75 -4.18 22.55 5.41
C GLY A 75 -3.59 21.44 4.54
N HIS A 76 -2.58 20.75 5.08
CA HIS A 76 -2.01 19.57 4.42
C HIS A 76 -3.01 18.40 4.47
N ILE A 77 -3.23 17.76 3.33
CA ILE A 77 -4.10 16.59 3.18
C ILE A 77 -3.26 15.43 2.64
N GLY A 78 -3.37 14.28 3.27
CA GLY A 78 -2.68 13.06 2.87
C GLY A 78 -3.39 11.82 3.40
N TYR A 79 -3.04 10.67 2.83
CA TYR A 79 -3.54 9.37 3.25
C TYR A 79 -2.82 8.84 4.50
N GLY A 80 -1.71 9.47 4.89
CA GLY A 80 -0.89 9.06 6.02
C GLY A 80 -0.26 7.69 5.78
N MET A 81 0.18 7.46 4.55
CA MET A 81 0.83 6.23 4.09
C MET A 81 2.13 6.58 3.35
N ASN A 82 3.19 5.84 3.65
CA ASN A 82 4.54 6.13 3.18
C ASN A 82 4.98 7.53 3.65
N ASP A 83 5.54 8.34 2.74
CA ASP A 83 6.09 9.68 3.02
C ASP A 83 5.15 10.81 2.55
N ASP A 84 3.84 10.54 2.42
CA ASP A 84 2.86 11.48 1.86
C ASP A 84 2.52 12.66 2.79
N VAL A 85 2.80 12.54 4.09
CA VAL A 85 2.70 13.62 5.07
C VAL A 85 4.07 13.87 5.71
N PRO A 86 4.83 14.87 5.23
CA PRO A 86 6.11 15.23 5.84
C PRO A 86 5.94 15.63 7.30
N PHE A 87 6.87 15.21 8.16
CA PHE A 87 6.77 15.45 9.61
C PHE A 87 6.80 16.94 9.99
N ASP A 88 7.34 17.80 9.12
CA ASP A 88 7.36 19.25 9.33
C ASP A 88 5.95 19.84 9.46
N HIS A 89 4.93 19.21 8.88
CA HIS A 89 3.53 19.62 9.00
C HIS A 89 2.87 19.20 10.33
N LEU A 90 3.53 18.37 11.15
CA LEU A 90 2.95 17.86 12.40
C LEU A 90 3.21 18.76 13.60
N LYS A 91 4.34 19.46 13.65
CA LYS A 91 4.74 20.22 14.83
C LYS A 91 3.82 21.42 15.06
N GLY A 92 3.16 21.47 16.22
CA GLY A 92 2.22 22.53 16.59
C GLY A 92 0.93 22.54 15.77
N SER A 93 0.69 21.53 14.92
CA SER A 93 -0.52 21.46 14.12
C SER A 93 -1.68 20.84 14.90
N ARG A 94 -2.88 20.98 14.36
CA ARG A 94 -4.10 20.33 14.85
C ARG A 94 -4.57 19.34 13.79
N THR A 95 -4.23 18.07 13.96
CA THR A 95 -4.41 17.03 12.94
C THR A 95 -5.72 16.28 13.13
N ALA A 96 -6.46 16.07 12.05
CA ALA A 96 -7.60 15.15 12.01
C ALA A 96 -7.20 13.87 11.27
N ILE A 97 -7.45 12.71 11.89
CA ILE A 97 -7.18 11.38 11.32
C ILE A 97 -8.52 10.69 11.10
N LEU A 98 -8.79 10.34 9.84
CA LEU A 98 -10.04 9.72 9.41
C LEU A 98 -9.85 8.20 9.30
N GLY A 99 -10.37 7.48 10.28
CA GLY A 99 -10.34 6.01 10.32
C GLY A 99 -9.61 5.46 11.54
N ASN A 100 -10.25 4.51 12.24
CA ASN A 100 -9.68 3.81 13.41
C ASN A 100 -9.15 2.42 13.02
N GLY A 101 -8.25 2.37 12.04
CA GLY A 101 -7.49 1.18 11.66
C GLY A 101 -6.12 1.13 12.33
N ALA A 102 -5.34 0.08 12.07
CA ALA A 102 -3.98 -0.04 12.61
C ALA A 102 -3.10 1.16 12.21
N PHE A 103 -3.09 1.54 10.93
CA PHE A 103 -2.37 2.73 10.45
C PHE A 103 -2.86 4.02 11.08
N GLY A 104 -4.17 4.17 11.30
CA GLY A 104 -4.72 5.35 11.97
C GLY A 104 -4.18 5.50 13.40
N VAL A 105 -4.09 4.40 14.15
CA VAL A 105 -3.53 4.40 15.51
C VAL A 105 -2.03 4.71 15.51
N GLU A 106 -1.26 4.16 14.56
CA GLU A 106 0.16 4.49 14.40
C GLU A 106 0.36 5.96 14.03
N ASN A 107 -0.48 6.53 13.15
CA ASN A 107 -0.42 7.94 12.78
C ASN A 107 -0.77 8.84 13.95
N ILE A 108 -1.71 8.48 14.83
CA ILE A 108 -1.97 9.22 16.08
C ILE A 108 -0.70 9.25 16.94
N ARG A 109 -0.06 8.08 17.14
CA ARG A 109 1.20 7.99 17.89
C ARG A 109 2.26 8.89 17.28
N THR A 110 2.47 8.81 15.97
CA THR A 110 3.43 9.65 15.24
C THR A 110 3.11 11.13 15.40
N SER A 111 1.86 11.57 15.18
CA SER A 111 1.47 12.96 15.38
C SER A 111 1.79 13.46 16.79
N CYS A 112 1.51 12.65 17.82
CA CYS A 112 1.86 12.99 19.21
C CYS A 112 3.38 13.08 19.43
N GLU A 113 4.16 12.15 18.87
CA GLU A 113 5.63 12.12 19.01
C GLU A 113 6.32 13.32 18.35
N TYR A 114 5.75 13.83 17.25
CA TYR A 114 6.28 14.98 16.52
C TYR A 114 5.69 16.33 16.99
N GLY A 115 5.01 16.35 18.13
CA GLY A 115 4.59 17.58 18.78
C GLY A 115 3.36 18.23 18.17
N CYS A 116 2.44 17.44 17.61
CA CYS A 116 1.09 17.90 17.28
C CYS A 116 0.39 18.42 18.53
N GLU A 117 -0.25 19.59 18.43
CA GLU A 117 -0.96 20.22 19.56
C GLU A 117 -2.19 19.41 19.94
N LYS A 118 -2.91 18.90 18.93
CA LYS A 118 -4.14 18.14 19.13
C LYS A 118 -4.44 17.22 17.98
N VAL A 119 -4.74 15.95 18.31
CA VAL A 119 -5.16 14.94 17.35
C VAL A 119 -6.64 14.64 17.51
N PHE A 120 -7.40 14.72 16.41
CA PHE A 120 -8.81 14.34 16.33
C PHE A 120 -8.94 13.01 15.59
N LEU A 121 -9.37 11.95 16.29
CA LEU A 121 -9.70 10.68 15.63
C LEU A 121 -11.17 10.66 15.23
N ILE A 122 -11.42 10.67 13.93
CA ILE A 122 -12.76 10.58 13.35
C ILE A 122 -12.96 9.14 12.87
N THR A 123 -13.98 8.45 13.39
CA THR A 123 -14.26 7.07 12.96
C THR A 123 -15.74 6.77 12.86
N ARG A 124 -16.10 5.91 11.90
CA ARG A 124 -17.45 5.36 11.75
C ARG A 124 -17.71 4.19 12.69
N ARG A 125 -16.67 3.37 12.94
CA ARG A 125 -16.74 2.21 13.83
C ARG A 125 -15.58 2.26 14.81
N LYS A 126 -15.86 2.00 16.08
CA LYS A 126 -14.84 1.95 17.12
C LYS A 126 -14.12 0.61 17.00
N ASN A 127 -12.81 0.65 16.84
CA ASN A 127 -11.95 -0.51 16.94
C ASN A 127 -11.38 -0.56 18.36
N LEU A 128 -11.27 -1.75 18.94
CA LEU A 128 -10.66 -1.94 20.26
C LEU A 128 -9.16 -2.07 20.08
N ALA A 129 -8.41 -1.11 20.60
CA ALA A 129 -6.96 -1.20 20.61
C ALA A 129 -6.53 -2.29 21.60
N SER A 130 -5.84 -3.31 21.09
CA SER A 130 -5.15 -4.28 21.94
C SER A 130 -3.72 -3.79 22.18
N PRO A 131 -3.29 -3.57 23.44
CA PRO A 131 -1.91 -3.24 23.72
C PRO A 131 -0.98 -4.37 23.24
N ARG A 132 0.19 -4.02 22.70
CA ARG A 132 1.17 -5.02 22.21
C ARG A 132 1.82 -5.85 23.33
N VAL A 133 1.77 -5.37 24.57
CA VAL A 133 2.50 -5.96 25.72
C VAL A 133 1.76 -7.16 26.37
N PRO A 134 0.43 -7.18 26.52
CA PRO A 134 -0.26 -8.37 27.01
C PRO A 134 -0.79 -9.22 25.85
N CYS A 135 0.07 -9.99 25.19
CA CYS A 135 -0.41 -11.12 24.37
C CYS A 135 0.66 -12.19 24.15
N TRP A 136 0.90 -13.03 25.17
CA TRP A 136 1.31 -14.43 24.95
C TRP A 136 0.13 -15.40 25.03
N PHE A 137 -1.04 -14.94 25.52
CA PHE A 137 -2.21 -15.80 25.81
C PHE A 137 -3.41 -15.57 24.89
N VAL A 138 -3.32 -14.67 23.89
CA VAL A 138 -4.49 -14.28 23.06
C VAL A 138 -4.18 -14.27 21.56
N HIS A 139 -3.18 -15.05 21.12
CA HIS A 139 -2.91 -15.26 19.69
C HIS A 139 -3.38 -16.61 19.20
#